data_AF-A0A934PWX7-F1
#
_entry.id   AF-A0A934PWX7-F1
#
_cell.length_a   1.000
_cell.length_b   1.000
_cell.length_c   1.000
_cell.angle_alpha   90.00
_cell.angle_beta   90.00
_cell.angle_gamma   90.00
#
_symmetry.space_group_name_H-M   'P 1'
#
loop_
_entity.id
_entity.type
_entity.pdbx_description
1 polymer ?
#
loop_
_entity_poly.entity_id
_entity_poly.type
_entity_poly.pdbx_seq_one_letter_code
_entity_poly.pdbx_strand_id
1 'polypeptide(L)'
;MAAIVGWLFRQTLHVQPWRAEAAGAGRPPGTPTTPPAKTALCVFLAVASSLFVLFISAYAMRLGVADWNPMPRPRLLLLNTALLAFASLAMEWSVRAARRDDVPALRHGLLAGGALTVGFIAGQLAVWRQLDAASFVVSSSAAAAFFYLLTAAHGLHVLGGLVAWARAVRRVWRGGTDPAAVRLGVELCATYWHYLLAVWIALYALLVSEGLGLAICTSAPL
;
A
#
# COMPACT_ATOMS: atom_id res chain seq x y z
N MET A 1 14.39 24.37 -38.33
CA MET A 1 13.45 24.86 -37.29
C MET A 1 13.09 23.82 -36.22
N ALA A 2 12.78 22.56 -36.56
CA ALA A 2 12.38 21.53 -35.57
C ALA A 2 13.43 21.26 -34.46
N ALA A 3 14.73 21.30 -34.78
CA ALA A 3 15.80 21.08 -33.80
C ALA A 3 15.89 22.19 -32.74
N ILE A 4 15.65 23.44 -33.14
CA ILE A 4 15.69 24.61 -32.25
C ILE A 4 14.46 24.60 -31.32
N VAL A 5 13.29 24.24 -31.88
CA VAL A 5 12.05 24.10 -31.10
C VAL A 5 12.18 22.96 -30.08
N GLY A 6 12.72 21.81 -30.46
CA GLY A 6 12.97 20.69 -29.53
C GLY A 6 14.03 21.01 -28.46
N TRP A 7 15.03 21.84 -28.79
CA TRP A 7 16.03 22.31 -27.84
C TRP A 7 15.43 23.30 -26.83
N LEU A 8 14.61 24.25 -27.28
CA LEU A 8 13.87 25.19 -26.43
C LEU A 8 12.87 24.47 -25.52
N PHE A 9 12.15 23.47 -26.03
CA PHE A 9 11.22 22.66 -25.25
C PHE A 9 11.92 21.89 -24.13
N ARG A 10 13.14 21.42 -24.40
CA ARG A 10 13.97 20.75 -23.40
C ARG A 10 14.48 21.73 -22.35
N GLN A 11 14.82 22.95 -22.75
CA GLN A 11 15.20 24.00 -21.82
C GLN A 11 14.03 24.40 -20.92
N THR A 12 12.84 24.67 -21.46
CA THR A 12 11.67 25.13 -20.68
C THR A 12 11.19 24.10 -19.66
N LEU A 13 11.23 22.81 -19.98
CA LEU A 13 10.80 21.76 -19.05
C LEU A 13 11.82 21.46 -17.93
N HIS A 14 13.08 21.84 -18.10
CA HIS A 14 14.15 21.52 -17.15
C HIS A 14 14.54 22.69 -16.24
N VAL A 15 13.99 23.89 -16.48
CA VAL A 15 14.13 25.01 -15.56
C VAL A 15 13.27 24.73 -14.33
N GLN A 16 13.89 24.78 -13.15
CA GLN A 16 13.21 24.66 -11.87
C GLN A 16 13.14 26.03 -11.20
N PRO A 17 12.30 26.98 -11.69
CA PRO A 17 12.24 28.35 -11.18
C PRO A 17 11.92 28.41 -9.68
N TRP A 18 11.12 27.45 -9.19
CA TRP A 18 10.81 27.28 -7.77
C TRP A 18 12.04 27.00 -6.89
N ARG A 19 13.17 26.52 -7.43
CA ARG A 19 14.45 26.39 -6.70
C ARG A 19 15.18 27.73 -6.57
N ALA A 20 14.99 28.64 -7.53
CA ALA A 20 15.54 30.00 -7.47
C ALA A 20 14.72 30.87 -6.50
N GLU A 21 13.39 30.75 -6.52
CA GLU A 21 12.50 31.45 -5.59
C GLU A 21 12.71 30.99 -4.14
N ALA A 22 12.91 29.69 -3.90
CA ALA A 22 13.22 29.15 -2.57
C ALA A 22 14.58 29.63 -2.02
N ALA A 23 15.49 30.11 -2.87
CA ALA A 23 16.76 30.70 -2.45
C ALA A 23 16.63 32.18 -2.06
N GLY A 24 15.65 32.90 -2.62
CA GLY A 24 15.39 34.33 -2.32
C GLY A 24 14.38 34.54 -1.18
N ALA A 25 13.43 33.62 -1.00
CA ALA A 25 12.50 33.64 0.11
C ALA A 25 13.18 33.08 1.37
N GLY A 26 13.80 33.94 2.16
CA GLY A 26 14.27 33.60 3.50
C GLY A 26 13.17 32.85 4.25
N ARG A 27 13.44 31.59 4.60
CA ARG A 27 12.42 30.72 5.19
C ARG A 27 11.94 31.33 6.51
N PRO A 28 10.63 31.52 6.73
CA PRO A 28 10.16 32.03 8.00
C PRO A 28 10.69 31.14 9.15
N PRO A 29 11.27 31.74 10.19
CA PRO A 29 11.84 30.99 11.30
C PRO A 29 10.75 30.12 11.93
N GLY A 30 10.96 28.80 11.93
CA GLY A 30 10.07 27.83 12.57
C GLY A 30 9.26 26.90 11.64
N THR A 31 9.34 27.00 10.31
CA THR A 31 8.68 25.98 9.46
C THR A 31 9.41 24.64 9.55
N PRO A 32 8.75 23.55 10.01
CA PRO A 32 9.37 22.23 10.06
C PRO A 32 9.74 21.78 8.64
N THR A 33 11.01 21.48 8.39
CA THR A 33 11.45 20.91 7.11
C THR A 33 11.11 19.42 7.12
N THR A 34 9.95 19.07 6.56
CA THR A 34 9.62 17.64 6.38
C THR A 34 10.55 17.06 5.30
N PRO A 35 11.18 15.90 5.52
CA PRO A 35 12.03 15.29 4.50
C PRO A 35 11.23 15.09 3.20
N PRO A 36 11.78 15.43 2.02
CA PRO A 36 11.05 15.36 0.75
C PRO A 36 10.52 13.95 0.46
N ALA A 37 11.21 12.91 0.93
CA ALA A 37 10.77 11.52 0.82
C ALA A 37 9.46 11.23 1.59
N LYS A 38 9.24 11.88 2.74
CA LYS A 38 8.01 11.73 3.53
C LYS A 38 6.82 12.41 2.84
N THR A 39 7.04 13.58 2.25
CA THR A 39 6.04 14.28 1.44
C THR A 39 5.66 13.47 0.20
N ALA A 40 6.66 12.94 -0.52
CA ALA A 40 6.42 12.09 -1.68
C ALA A 40 5.62 10.82 -1.33
N LEU A 41 5.95 10.17 -0.20
CA LEU A 41 5.19 9.03 0.31
C LEU A 41 3.74 9.43 0.64
N CYS A 42 3.54 10.55 1.35
CA CYS A 42 2.20 11.02 1.71
C CYS A 42 1.31 11.24 0.48
N VAL A 43 1.84 11.95 -0.54
CA VAL A 43 1.12 12.18 -1.80
C VAL A 43 0.80 10.86 -2.50
N PHE A 44 1.75 9.93 -2.57
CA PHE A 44 1.53 8.60 -3.15
C PHE A 44 0.43 7.83 -2.40
N LEU A 45 0.45 7.84 -1.07
CA LEU A 45 -0.58 7.21 -0.24
C LEU A 45 -1.96 7.84 -0.43
N ALA A 46 -2.02 9.17 -0.61
CA ALA A 46 -3.28 9.87 -0.85
C ALA A 46 -3.88 9.44 -2.20
N VAL A 47 -3.08 9.40 -3.27
CA VAL A 47 -3.53 8.96 -4.60
C VAL A 47 -3.98 7.49 -4.57
N ALA A 48 -3.21 6.61 -3.94
CA ALA A 48 -3.58 5.21 -3.78
C ALA A 48 -4.89 5.06 -3.00
N SER A 49 -5.09 5.87 -1.95
CA SER A 49 -6.32 5.87 -1.16
C SER A 49 -7.53 6.29 -1.99
N SER A 50 -7.40 7.36 -2.79
CA SER A 50 -8.47 7.79 -3.70
C SER A 50 -8.85 6.69 -4.69
N LEU A 51 -7.86 5.97 -5.24
CA LEU A 51 -8.11 4.83 -6.12
C LEU A 51 -8.91 3.72 -5.42
N PHE A 52 -8.49 3.29 -4.23
CA PHE A 52 -9.20 2.25 -3.48
C PHE A 52 -10.61 2.69 -3.06
N VAL A 53 -10.78 3.94 -2.62
CA VAL A 53 -12.09 4.49 -2.26
C VAL A 53 -13.05 4.46 -3.45
N LEU A 54 -12.58 4.81 -4.65
CA LEU A 54 -13.40 4.74 -5.86
C LEU A 54 -13.81 3.31 -6.20
N PHE A 55 -12.89 2.34 -6.09
CA PHE A 55 -13.24 0.92 -6.31
C PHE A 55 -14.21 0.38 -5.25
N ILE A 56 -14.03 0.76 -3.98
CA ILE A 56 -14.95 0.37 -2.90
C ILE A 56 -16.34 0.99 -3.13
N SER A 57 -16.41 2.25 -3.56
CA SER A 57 -17.67 2.90 -3.91
C SER A 57 -18.38 2.17 -5.06
N ALA A 58 -17.65 1.82 -6.13
CA ALA A 58 -18.20 1.05 -7.24
C ALA A 58 -18.71 -0.33 -6.81
N TYR A 59 -17.99 -1.02 -5.92
CA TYR A 59 -18.43 -2.28 -5.32
C TYR A 59 -19.72 -2.09 -4.51
N ALA A 60 -19.76 -1.06 -3.65
CA ALA A 60 -20.92 -0.77 -2.81
C ALA A 60 -22.19 -0.49 -3.62
N MET A 61 -22.07 0.24 -4.73
CA MET A 61 -23.18 0.49 -5.65
C MET A 61 -23.71 -0.80 -6.30
N ARG A 62 -22.86 -1.80 -6.52
CA ARG A 62 -23.24 -3.07 -7.18
C ARG A 62 -23.90 -4.07 -6.21
N LEU A 63 -23.68 -3.94 -4.90
CA LEU A 63 -24.26 -4.83 -3.88
C LEU A 63 -25.80 -4.83 -3.89
N GLY A 64 -26.44 -3.73 -4.31
CA GLY A 64 -27.90 -3.60 -4.32
C GLY A 64 -28.62 -4.23 -5.52
N VAL A 65 -27.90 -4.91 -6.42
CA VAL A 65 -28.46 -5.50 -7.64
C VAL A 65 -28.77 -6.99 -7.42
N ALA A 66 -29.93 -7.45 -7.90
CA ALA A 66 -30.49 -8.78 -7.63
C ALA A 66 -29.60 -9.98 -8.05
N ASP A 67 -28.65 -9.78 -8.97
CA ASP A 67 -27.74 -10.83 -9.45
C ASP A 67 -26.52 -11.07 -8.53
N TRP A 68 -26.52 -10.47 -7.33
CA TRP A 68 -25.40 -10.60 -6.40
C TRP A 68 -25.36 -11.98 -5.73
N ASN A 69 -24.46 -12.84 -6.19
CA ASN A 69 -24.19 -14.13 -5.54
C ASN A 69 -22.99 -14.00 -4.59
N PRO A 70 -23.15 -14.20 -3.27
CA PRO A 70 -22.04 -14.10 -2.33
C PRO A 70 -20.97 -15.19 -2.55
N MET A 71 -19.70 -14.81 -2.41
CA MET A 71 -18.58 -15.75 -2.57
C MET A 71 -18.45 -16.63 -1.32
N PRO A 72 -18.08 -17.92 -1.47
CA PRO A 72 -17.66 -18.73 -0.35
C PRO A 72 -16.50 -18.05 0.39
N ARG A 73 -16.50 -18.09 1.72
CA ARG A 73 -15.48 -17.46 2.56
C ARG A 73 -14.33 -18.45 2.83
N PRO A 74 -13.20 -18.40 2.11
CA PRO A 74 -12.11 -19.31 2.40
C PRO A 74 -11.48 -18.93 3.74
N ARG A 75 -11.36 -19.91 4.66
CA ARG A 75 -10.65 -19.73 5.95
C ARG A 75 -9.21 -19.24 5.76
N LEU A 76 -8.63 -19.51 4.60
CA LEU A 76 -7.30 -19.07 4.20
C LEU A 76 -7.17 -17.53 4.12
N LEU A 77 -8.27 -16.81 3.91
CA LEU A 77 -8.29 -15.35 3.85
C LEU A 77 -8.00 -14.72 5.22
N LEU A 78 -8.46 -15.34 6.31
CA LEU A 78 -8.13 -14.92 7.68
C LEU A 78 -6.64 -15.14 7.98
N LEU A 79 -6.08 -16.26 7.53
CA LEU A 79 -4.64 -16.54 7.69
C LEU A 79 -3.80 -15.50 6.93
N ASN A 80 -4.18 -15.13 5.70
CA ASN A 80 -3.51 -14.07 4.94
C ASN A 80 -3.55 -12.73 5.68
N THR A 81 -4.71 -12.34 6.22
CA THR A 81 -4.84 -11.12 7.02
C THR A 81 -3.94 -11.15 8.25
N ALA A 82 -3.86 -12.30 8.95
CA ALA A 82 -2.96 -12.47 10.09
C ALA A 82 -1.48 -12.33 9.68
N LEU A 83 -1.07 -12.94 8.56
CA LEU A 83 0.30 -12.82 8.03
C LEU A 83 0.67 -11.35 7.76
N LEU A 84 -0.22 -10.58 7.12
CA LEU A 84 0.03 -9.18 6.84
C LEU A 84 0.07 -8.34 8.13
N ALA A 85 -0.78 -8.64 9.11
CA ALA A 85 -0.76 -7.99 10.41
C ALA A 85 0.56 -8.25 11.15
N PHE A 86 1.03 -9.50 11.18
CA PHE A 86 2.33 -9.85 11.75
C PHE A 86 3.48 -9.20 10.97
N ALA A 87 3.39 -9.08 9.64
CA ALA A 87 4.37 -8.36 8.84
C ALA A 87 4.48 -6.89 9.26
N SER A 88 3.34 -6.24 9.52
CA SER A 88 3.29 -4.85 10.00
C SER A 88 3.93 -4.71 11.39
N LEU A 89 3.67 -5.65 12.30
CA LEU A 89 4.30 -5.68 13.62
C LEU A 89 5.82 -5.89 13.54
N ALA A 90 6.29 -6.74 12.62
CA ALA A 90 7.72 -6.94 12.38
C ALA A 90 8.40 -5.67 11.82
N MET A 91 7.72 -4.92 10.94
CA MET A 91 8.22 -3.63 10.45
C MET A 91 8.26 -2.58 11.57
N GLU A 92 7.25 -2.54 12.44
CA GLU A 92 7.24 -1.66 13.61
C GLU A 92 8.39 -1.99 14.57
N TRP A 93 8.67 -3.28 14.79
CA TRP A 93 9.83 -3.71 15.57
C TRP A 93 11.14 -3.26 14.93
N SER A 94 11.24 -3.33 13.60
CA SER A 94 12.41 -2.84 12.84
C SER A 94 12.65 -1.35 13.07
N VAL A 95 11.60 -0.52 13.11
CA VAL A 95 11.71 0.91 13.44
C VAL A 95 12.25 1.10 14.86
N ARG A 96 11.72 0.36 15.84
CA ARG A 96 12.19 0.44 17.24
C ARG A 96 13.65 0.01 17.38
N ALA A 97 14.06 -1.04 16.67
CA ALA A 97 15.45 -1.49 16.63
C ALA A 97 16.36 -0.42 15.99
N ALA A 98 15.94 0.19 14.89
CA ALA A 98 16.68 1.29 14.26
C ALA A 98 16.85 2.51 15.18
N ARG A 99 15.85 2.82 16.02
CA ARG A 99 15.95 3.91 17.02
C ARG A 99 16.91 3.60 18.16
N ARG A 100 17.14 2.31 18.46
CA ARG A 100 18.07 1.83 19.49
C ARG A 100 19.48 1.56 18.95
N ASP A 101 19.72 1.86 17.66
CA ASP A 101 20.96 1.50 16.95
C ASP A 101 21.30 -0.01 16.99
N ASP A 102 20.30 -0.86 17.20
CA ASP A 102 20.44 -2.31 17.21
C ASP A 102 20.34 -2.85 15.77
N VAL A 103 21.47 -2.87 15.08
CA VAL A 103 21.57 -3.34 13.69
C VAL A 103 21.18 -4.83 13.54
N PRO A 104 21.62 -5.75 14.42
CA PRO A 104 21.13 -7.13 14.38
C PRO A 104 19.61 -7.24 14.47
N ALA A 105 18.96 -6.61 15.45
CA ALA A 105 17.51 -6.69 15.60
C ALA A 105 16.78 -6.04 14.41
N LEU A 106 17.31 -4.92 13.87
CA LEU A 106 16.79 -4.29 12.67
C LEU A 106 16.79 -5.25 11.47
N ARG A 107 17.90 -5.97 11.25
CA ARG A 107 18.03 -6.92 10.15
C ARG A 107 17.01 -8.06 10.27
N HIS A 108 16.89 -8.65 11.45
CA HIS A 108 15.92 -9.73 11.69
C HIS A 108 14.48 -9.26 11.50
N GLY A 109 14.12 -8.08 12.03
CA GLY A 109 12.78 -7.52 11.86
C GLY A 109 12.44 -7.27 10.38
N LEU A 110 13.37 -6.71 9.61
CA LEU A 110 13.17 -6.46 8.18
C LEU A 110 13.00 -7.78 7.40
N LEU A 111 13.83 -8.79 7.70
CA LEU A 111 13.72 -10.10 7.06
C LEU A 111 12.40 -10.79 7.41
N ALA A 112 11.99 -10.77 8.68
CA ALA A 112 10.73 -11.34 9.13
C ALA A 112 9.53 -10.63 8.46
N GLY A 113 9.53 -9.29 8.42
CA GLY A 113 8.48 -8.51 7.76
C GLY A 113 8.38 -8.82 6.26
N GLY A 114 9.52 -8.91 5.57
CA GLY A 114 9.57 -9.30 4.16
C GLY A 114 9.07 -10.72 3.91
N ALA A 115 9.53 -11.70 4.71
CA ALA A 115 9.12 -13.10 4.58
C ALA A 115 7.62 -13.29 4.80
N LEU A 116 7.05 -12.65 5.83
CA LEU A 116 5.60 -12.67 6.10
C LEU A 116 4.80 -12.04 4.95
N THR A 117 5.33 -10.98 4.34
CA THR A 117 4.70 -10.32 3.18
C THR A 117 4.74 -11.21 1.93
N VAL A 118 5.83 -11.92 1.70
CA VAL A 118 5.91 -12.93 0.62
C VAL A 118 4.93 -14.07 0.90
N GLY A 119 4.81 -14.50 2.16
CA GLY A 119 3.80 -15.46 2.59
C GLY A 119 2.38 -15.00 2.29
N PHE A 120 2.07 -13.72 2.52
CA PHE A 120 0.78 -13.13 2.15
C PHE A 120 0.50 -13.23 0.64
N ILE A 121 1.48 -12.89 -0.22
CA ILE A 121 1.32 -13.00 -1.68
C ILE A 121 1.08 -14.46 -2.10
N ALA A 122 1.85 -15.40 -1.55
CA ALA A 122 1.69 -16.82 -1.85
C ALA A 122 0.33 -17.35 -1.38
N GLY A 123 -0.10 -16.96 -0.19
CA GLY A 123 -1.42 -17.29 0.35
C GLY A 123 -2.54 -16.69 -0.49
N GLN A 124 -2.38 -15.47 -1.02
CA GLN A 124 -3.37 -14.86 -1.90
C GLN A 124 -3.49 -15.60 -3.24
N LEU A 125 -2.37 -16.04 -3.80
CA LEU A 125 -2.38 -16.88 -5.01
C LEU A 125 -3.04 -18.25 -4.75
N ALA A 126 -2.86 -18.82 -3.56
CA ALA A 126 -3.55 -20.05 -3.17
C ALA A 126 -5.06 -19.85 -3.05
N VAL A 127 -5.52 -18.71 -2.51
CA VAL A 127 -6.95 -18.35 -2.50
C VAL A 127 -7.51 -18.26 -3.91
N TRP A 128 -6.81 -17.59 -4.84
CA TRP A 128 -7.23 -17.49 -6.24
C TRP A 128 -7.36 -18.88 -6.89
N ARG A 129 -6.38 -19.76 -6.70
CA ARG A 129 -6.44 -21.13 -7.21
C ARG A 129 -7.60 -21.95 -6.63
N GLN A 130 -7.93 -21.76 -5.36
CA GLN A 130 -9.07 -22.43 -4.73
C GLN A 130 -10.40 -21.95 -5.31
N LEU A 131 -10.53 -20.65 -5.57
CA LEU A 131 -11.73 -20.07 -6.19
C LEU A 131 -11.90 -20.50 -7.64
N ASP A 132 -10.81 -20.50 -8.42
CA ASP A 132 -10.80 -21.01 -9.80
C ASP A 132 -11.22 -22.48 -9.86
N ALA A 133 -10.70 -23.33 -8.95
CA ALA A 133 -11.09 -24.73 -8.86
C ALA A 133 -12.57 -24.93 -8.47
N ALA A 134 -13.13 -23.99 -7.71
CA ALA A 134 -14.55 -23.96 -7.35
C ALA A 134 -15.44 -23.31 -8.43
N SER A 135 -14.92 -23.06 -9.64
CA SER A 135 -15.61 -22.41 -10.76
C SER A 135 -16.00 -20.94 -10.52
N PHE A 136 -15.43 -20.29 -9.50
CA PHE A 136 -15.54 -18.85 -9.26
C PHE A 136 -14.40 -18.11 -9.98
N VAL A 137 -14.51 -18.03 -11.30
CA VAL A 137 -13.57 -17.31 -12.18
C VAL A 137 -13.94 -15.84 -12.31
N VAL A 138 -13.03 -14.99 -12.79
CA VAL A 138 -13.29 -13.54 -12.97
C VAL A 138 -14.58 -13.23 -13.74
N SER A 139 -14.94 -14.06 -14.71
CA SER A 139 -16.15 -13.91 -15.54
C SER A 139 -17.39 -14.59 -14.98
N SER A 140 -17.32 -15.30 -13.84
CA SER A 140 -18.44 -16.08 -13.33
C SER A 140 -19.53 -15.21 -12.71
N SER A 141 -19.17 -14.08 -12.10
CA SER A 141 -20.11 -13.12 -11.54
C SER A 141 -19.44 -11.75 -11.37
N ALA A 142 -20.25 -10.69 -11.30
CA ALA A 142 -19.75 -9.35 -11.03
C ALA A 142 -18.99 -9.28 -9.69
N ALA A 143 -19.46 -10.01 -8.68
CA ALA A 143 -18.84 -10.08 -7.37
C ALA A 143 -17.45 -10.77 -7.42
N ALA A 144 -17.30 -11.84 -8.21
CA ALA A 144 -15.99 -12.46 -8.44
C ALA A 144 -15.04 -11.49 -9.16
N ALA A 145 -15.51 -10.78 -10.19
CA ALA A 145 -14.71 -9.78 -10.90
C ALA A 145 -14.17 -8.69 -9.97
N PHE A 146 -15.01 -8.13 -9.09
CA PHE A 146 -14.58 -7.15 -8.10
C PHE A 146 -13.61 -7.73 -7.06
N PHE A 147 -13.84 -8.96 -6.60
CA PHE A 147 -12.92 -9.64 -5.69
C PHE A 147 -11.50 -9.74 -6.29
N TYR A 148 -11.39 -10.25 -7.51
CA TYR A 148 -10.10 -10.37 -8.19
C TYR A 148 -9.48 -9.00 -8.46
N LEU A 149 -10.27 -8.02 -8.90
CA LEU A 149 -9.78 -6.65 -9.16
C LEU A 149 -9.20 -6.00 -7.89
N LEU A 150 -9.96 -6.00 -6.78
CA LEU A 150 -9.55 -5.38 -5.53
C LEU A 150 -8.33 -6.08 -4.91
N THR A 151 -8.34 -7.41 -4.89
CA THR A 151 -7.23 -8.19 -4.33
C THR A 151 -5.98 -8.14 -5.20
N ALA A 152 -6.12 -8.08 -6.53
CA ALA A 152 -5.00 -7.91 -7.45
C ALA A 152 -4.40 -6.50 -7.36
N ALA A 153 -5.24 -5.47 -7.31
CA ALA A 153 -4.78 -4.09 -7.12
C ALA A 153 -4.02 -3.95 -5.79
N HIS A 154 -4.54 -4.53 -4.71
CA HIS A 154 -3.84 -4.56 -3.43
C HIS A 154 -2.51 -5.33 -3.53
N GLY A 155 -2.53 -6.55 -4.09
CA GLY A 155 -1.33 -7.36 -4.29
C GLY A 155 -0.24 -6.64 -5.10
N LEU A 156 -0.61 -5.85 -6.11
CA LEU A 156 0.32 -5.02 -6.87
C LEU A 156 0.99 -3.94 -6.01
N HIS A 157 0.24 -3.30 -5.10
CA HIS A 157 0.81 -2.34 -4.15
C HIS A 157 1.77 -3.04 -3.16
N VAL A 158 1.42 -4.23 -2.67
CA VAL A 158 2.29 -5.05 -1.81
C VAL A 158 3.60 -5.41 -2.54
N LEU A 159 3.52 -5.82 -3.81
CA LEU A 159 4.69 -6.07 -4.66
C LEU A 159 5.55 -4.82 -4.83
N GLY A 160 4.95 -3.66 -5.09
CA GLY A 160 5.65 -2.38 -5.15
C GLY A 160 6.38 -2.04 -3.83
N GLY A 161 5.73 -2.28 -2.70
CA GLY A 161 6.31 -2.19 -1.37
C GLY A 161 7.52 -3.09 -1.19
N LEU A 162 7.45 -4.34 -1.66
CA LEU A 162 8.54 -5.31 -1.54
C LEU A 162 9.79 -4.84 -2.28
N VAL A 163 9.65 -4.12 -3.41
CA VAL A 163 10.78 -3.50 -4.11
C VAL A 163 11.41 -2.38 -3.27
N ALA A 164 10.59 -1.55 -2.60
CA ALA A 164 11.08 -0.51 -1.70
C ALA A 164 11.80 -1.12 -0.47
N TRP A 165 11.23 -2.17 0.12
CA TRP A 165 11.84 -2.94 1.20
C TRP A 165 13.17 -3.57 0.79
N ALA A 166 13.26 -4.19 -0.40
CA ALA A 166 14.50 -4.76 -0.90
C ALA A 166 15.59 -3.68 -1.10
N ARG A 167 15.21 -2.43 -1.42
CA ARG A 167 16.14 -1.29 -1.41
C ARG A 167 16.57 -0.90 0.00
N ALA A 168 15.66 -0.91 0.98
CA ALA A 168 15.97 -0.60 2.38
C ALA A 168 16.91 -1.65 3.00
N VAL A 169 16.62 -2.94 2.80
CA VAL A 169 17.48 -4.07 3.19
C VAL A 169 18.87 -3.91 2.57
N ARG A 170 18.99 -3.68 1.26
CA ARG A 170 20.30 -3.49 0.63
C ARG A 170 21.11 -2.34 1.24
N ARG A 171 20.46 -1.25 1.67
CA ARG A 171 21.15 -0.14 2.35
C ARG A 171 21.68 -0.54 3.73
N VAL A 172 20.88 -1.26 4.52
CA VAL A 172 21.27 -1.73 5.86
C VAL A 172 22.43 -2.74 5.81
N TRP A 173 22.52 -3.54 4.75
CA TRP A 173 23.56 -4.57 4.59
C TRP A 173 24.86 -4.04 3.99
N ARG A 174 24.82 -3.00 3.14
CA ARG A 174 26.03 -2.41 2.54
C ARG A 174 26.95 -1.73 3.56
N GLY A 175 26.44 -1.37 4.74
CA GLY A 175 27.21 -0.64 5.75
C GLY A 175 27.61 0.78 5.30
N GLY A 176 28.15 1.59 6.22
CA GLY A 176 28.69 2.92 5.89
C GLY A 176 27.66 3.99 5.45
N THR A 177 26.37 3.72 5.59
CA THR A 177 25.30 4.71 5.34
C THR A 177 24.98 5.45 6.63
N ASP A 178 24.71 6.75 6.55
CA ASP A 178 24.27 7.58 7.67
C ASP A 178 23.11 6.90 8.45
N PRO A 179 23.27 6.66 9.76
CA PRO A 179 22.23 6.08 10.61
C PRO A 179 20.89 6.83 10.51
N ALA A 180 20.92 8.16 10.32
CA ALA A 180 19.70 8.96 10.15
C ALA A 180 18.97 8.61 8.84
N ALA A 181 19.71 8.40 7.75
CA ALA A 181 19.13 7.98 6.47
C ALA A 181 18.56 6.56 6.51
N VAL A 182 19.19 5.66 7.26
CA VAL A 182 18.68 4.30 7.49
C VAL A 182 17.38 4.34 8.30
N ARG A 183 17.38 5.08 9.43
CA ARG A 183 16.18 5.26 10.27
C ARG A 183 15.02 5.83 9.47
N LEU A 184 15.24 6.89 8.70
CA LEU A 184 14.21 7.48 7.83
C LEU A 184 13.69 6.46 6.82
N GLY A 185 14.57 5.68 6.18
CA GLY A 185 14.16 4.65 5.22
C GLY A 185 13.27 3.56 5.85
N VAL A 186 13.62 3.11 7.07
CA VAL A 186 12.86 2.09 7.81
C VAL A 186 11.52 2.65 8.29
N GLU A 187 11.48 3.90 8.77
CA GLU A 187 10.23 4.59 9.15
C GLU A 187 9.26 4.72 7.97
N LEU A 188 9.75 5.12 6.80
CA LEU A 188 8.94 5.19 5.58
C LEU A 188 8.43 3.81 5.17
N CYS A 189 9.27 2.78 5.29
CA CYS A 189 8.88 1.40 5.01
C CYS A 189 7.76 0.93 5.96
N ALA A 190 7.91 1.14 7.27
CA ALA A 190 6.89 0.76 8.24
C ALA A 190 5.56 1.52 8.02
N THR A 191 5.63 2.84 7.76
CA THR A 191 4.44 3.64 7.43
C THR A 191 3.69 3.08 6.22
N TYR A 192 4.43 2.65 5.18
CA TYR A 192 3.85 2.03 4.00
C TYR A 192 3.20 0.67 4.30
N TRP A 193 3.83 -0.16 5.13
CA TRP A 193 3.26 -1.45 5.54
C TRP A 193 1.99 -1.30 6.38
N HIS A 194 1.96 -0.35 7.31
CA HIS A 194 0.75 -0.04 8.09
C HIS A 194 -0.38 0.45 7.19
N TYR A 195 -0.07 1.24 6.16
CA TYR A 195 -1.05 1.65 5.15
C TYR A 195 -1.62 0.45 4.38
N LEU A 196 -0.76 -0.46 3.91
CA LEU A 196 -1.19 -1.67 3.22
C LEU A 196 -2.11 -2.52 4.12
N LEU A 197 -1.76 -2.67 5.40
CA LEU A 197 -2.60 -3.37 6.37
C LEU A 197 -3.96 -2.67 6.54
N ALA A 198 -3.99 -1.35 6.66
CA ALA A 198 -5.24 -0.59 6.80
C ALA A 198 -6.17 -0.77 5.59
N VAL A 199 -5.61 -0.67 4.37
CA VAL A 199 -6.37 -0.93 3.13
C VAL A 199 -6.86 -2.37 3.10
N TRP A 200 -6.01 -3.34 3.46
CA TRP A 200 -6.40 -4.75 3.47
C TRP A 200 -7.51 -5.04 4.46
N ILE A 201 -7.49 -4.45 5.66
CA ILE A 201 -8.56 -4.58 6.65
C ILE A 201 -9.87 -4.01 6.09
N ALA A 202 -9.84 -2.86 5.42
CA ALA A 202 -11.02 -2.29 4.79
C ALA A 202 -11.58 -3.20 3.69
N LEU A 203 -10.72 -3.77 2.84
CA LEU A 203 -11.11 -4.73 1.81
C LEU A 203 -11.66 -6.02 2.43
N TYR A 204 -10.99 -6.57 3.44
CA TYR A 204 -11.42 -7.76 4.17
C TYR A 204 -12.81 -7.56 4.80
N ALA A 205 -13.02 -6.42 5.46
CA ALA A 205 -14.30 -6.07 6.05
C ALA A 205 -15.40 -6.03 4.99
N LEU A 206 -15.14 -5.38 3.84
CA LEU A 206 -16.08 -5.28 2.72
C LEU A 206 -16.44 -6.64 2.12
N LEU A 207 -15.45 -7.53 2.01
CA LEU A 207 -15.58 -8.87 1.43
C LEU A 207 -16.30 -9.85 2.36
N VAL A 208 -16.17 -9.66 3.68
CA VAL A 208 -16.80 -10.52 4.69
C VAL A 208 -18.18 -9.99 5.10
N SER A 209 -18.43 -8.69 4.97
CA SER A 209 -19.70 -8.08 5.34
C SER A 209 -20.82 -8.45 4.36
N GLU A 210 -21.56 -9.52 4.64
CA GLU A 210 -22.82 -9.88 3.94
C GLU A 210 -23.98 -8.93 4.28
N GLY A 211 -23.79 -7.91 5.13
CA GLY A 211 -24.91 -7.19 5.76
C GLY A 211 -24.74 -5.70 6.01
N LEU A 212 -23.61 -5.06 5.66
CA LEU A 212 -23.46 -3.63 5.93
C LEU A 212 -24.32 -2.75 4.99
N GLY A 213 -24.64 -3.26 3.78
CA GLY A 213 -25.58 -2.62 2.87
C GLY A 213 -27.04 -2.76 3.29
N LEU A 214 -27.41 -3.85 3.97
CA LEU A 214 -28.76 -4.04 4.48
C LEU A 214 -29.01 -3.21 5.74
N ALA A 215 -28.05 -3.10 6.66
CA ALA A 215 -28.21 -2.34 7.90
C ALA A 215 -28.41 -0.82 7.67
N ILE A 216 -27.78 -0.24 6.64
CA ILE A 216 -27.94 1.18 6.28
C ILE A 216 -29.27 1.42 5.55
N CYS A 217 -29.77 0.44 4.79
CA CYS A 217 -31.07 0.54 4.11
C CYS A 217 -32.27 0.16 4.99
N THR A 218 -32.08 -0.57 6.09
CA THR A 218 -33.15 -0.91 7.05
C THR A 218 -33.38 0.14 8.13
N SER A 219 -32.57 1.21 8.19
CA SER A 219 -32.76 2.33 9.12
C SER A 219 -33.46 3.53 8.47
N ALA A 220 -34.39 3.30 7.54
CA ALA A 220 -35.39 4.30 7.18
C ALA A 220 -36.60 4.10 8.11
N PRO A 221 -36.87 5.02 9.06
CA PRO A 221 -38.01 4.89 9.95
C PRO A 221 -39.32 5.09 9.18
N LEU A 222 -40.34 4.32 9.59
CA LEU A 222 -41.74 4.56 9.28
C LEU A 222 -42.17 5.98 9.68
#